data_AF-A0A2M8FU00-F1
#
_entry.id   AF-A0A2M8FU00-F1
#
_cell.length_a   1.000
_cell.length_b   1.000
_cell.length_c   1.000
_cell.angle_alpha   90.00
_cell.angle_beta   90.00
_cell.angle_gamma   90.00
#
_symmetry.space_group_name_H-M   'P 1'
#
loop_
_entity.id
_entity.type
_entity.pdbx_description
1 polymer ?
#
loop_
_entity_poly.entity_id
_entity_poly.type
_entity_poly.pdbx_seq_one_letter_code
_entity_poly.pdbx_strand_id
1 'polypeptide(L)'
;MDTIKQLNKFTKTVLIIGLALILYGYLCRLIGLYFFWESKSVGWVLLFFGLIGFLLNRIKIKTTENRKTLFEKIGIGFIIFILVVNTILSVVIPFTDAYLAAKTYLINDANLETELGNITEFGLIPTGGIQKTIDSNGEYGSATINLTVIGDKKFKDITIYVVKNANNPEWKVEEIE
;
A
#
# COMPACT_ATOMS: atom_id res chain seq x y z
N MET A 1 -21.31 -12.57 20.28
CA MET A 1 -21.92 -11.33 19.73
C MET A 1 -21.93 -10.17 20.74
N ASP A 2 -21.78 -10.41 22.05
CA ASP A 2 -21.81 -9.35 23.08
C ASP A 2 -20.55 -8.48 23.16
N THR A 3 -19.40 -8.97 22.71
CA THR A 3 -18.13 -8.22 22.67
C THR A 3 -18.19 -7.00 21.75
N ILE A 4 -19.00 -7.05 20.69
CA ILE A 4 -19.17 -5.88 19.79
C ILE A 4 -20.01 -4.80 20.48
N LYS A 5 -21.02 -5.17 21.28
CA LYS A 5 -21.85 -4.19 21.99
C LYS A 5 -21.04 -3.34 22.96
N GLN A 6 -20.04 -3.94 23.62
CA GLN A 6 -19.15 -3.28 24.58
C GLN A 6 -18.05 -2.39 23.97
N LEU A 7 -17.96 -2.28 22.63
CA LEU A 7 -17.00 -1.38 21.98
C LEU A 7 -17.38 0.09 22.17
N ASN A 8 -16.37 0.92 22.36
CA ASN A 8 -16.52 2.37 22.30
C ASN A 8 -17.12 2.77 20.94
N LYS A 9 -18.07 3.72 20.96
CA LYS A 9 -18.72 4.26 19.75
C LYS A 9 -17.69 4.70 18.72
N PHE A 10 -16.62 5.35 19.17
CA PHE A 10 -15.52 5.78 18.30
C PHE A 10 -14.89 4.62 17.53
N THR A 11 -14.49 3.54 18.20
CA THR A 11 -13.87 2.37 17.57
C THR A 11 -14.81 1.71 16.55
N LYS A 12 -16.11 1.61 16.88
CA LYS A 12 -17.12 1.08 15.94
C LYS A 12 -17.18 1.94 14.68
N THR A 13 -17.28 3.26 14.85
CA THR A 13 -17.34 4.21 13.74
C THR A 13 -16.11 4.12 12.85
N VAL A 14 -14.90 4.07 13.44
CA VAL A 14 -13.65 3.95 12.68
C VAL A 14 -13.60 2.63 11.88
N LEU A 15 -13.99 1.51 12.48
CA LEU A 15 -14.05 0.22 11.78
C LEU A 15 -15.06 0.22 10.62
N ILE A 16 -16.26 0.78 10.84
CA ILE A 16 -17.31 0.87 9.81
C ILE A 16 -16.85 1.77 8.65
N ILE A 17 -16.31 2.95 8.96
CA ILE A 17 -15.80 3.88 7.94
C ILE A 17 -14.64 3.24 7.18
N GLY A 18 -13.67 2.64 7.87
CA GLY A 18 -12.54 1.97 7.23
C GLY A 18 -13.00 0.87 6.27
N LEU A 19 -13.93 0.02 6.71
CA LEU A 19 -14.51 -1.02 5.86
C LEU A 19 -15.29 -0.45 4.67
N ALA A 20 -16.11 0.58 4.89
CA ALA A 20 -16.87 1.24 3.83
C ALA A 20 -15.94 1.86 2.77
N LEU A 21 -14.82 2.48 3.17
CA LEU A 21 -13.84 3.05 2.26
C LEU A 21 -13.09 1.98 1.44
N ILE A 22 -12.77 0.83 2.04
CA ILE A 22 -12.19 -0.31 1.32
C ILE A 22 -13.17 -0.82 0.26
N LEU A 23 -14.43 -1.05 0.65
CA LEU A 23 -15.48 -1.51 -0.26
C LEU A 23 -15.71 -0.50 -1.40
N TYR A 24 -15.82 0.79 -1.05
CA TYR A 24 -15.94 1.87 -2.01
C TYR A 24 -14.75 1.90 -2.97
N GLY A 25 -13.52 1.71 -2.48
CA GLY A 25 -12.31 1.72 -3.31
C GLY A 25 -12.21 0.54 -4.27
N TYR A 26 -12.73 -0.63 -3.90
CA TYR A 26 -12.88 -1.75 -4.83
C TYR A 26 -13.99 -1.51 -5.85
N LEU A 27 -15.12 -0.95 -5.40
CA LEU A 27 -16.24 -0.65 -6.29
C LEU A 27 -15.85 0.40 -7.33
N CYS A 28 -15.13 1.45 -6.96
CA CYS A 28 -14.61 2.47 -7.90
C CYS A 28 -13.69 1.87 -8.95
N ARG A 29 -12.80 0.94 -8.57
CA ARG A 29 -11.95 0.21 -9.52
C ARG A 29 -12.76 -0.67 -10.47
N LEU A 30 -13.82 -1.32 -9.97
CA LEU A 30 -14.69 -2.17 -10.78
C LEU A 30 -15.45 -1.38 -11.86
N ILE A 31 -15.90 -0.17 -11.53
CA ILE A 31 -16.71 0.68 -12.42
C ILE A 31 -15.91 1.76 -13.16
N GLY A 32 -14.60 1.88 -12.90
CA GLY A 32 -13.73 2.90 -13.48
C GLY A 32 -14.02 4.33 -13.01
N LEU A 33 -14.59 4.53 -11.82
CA LEU A 33 -14.84 5.86 -11.27
C LEU A 33 -13.54 6.48 -10.73
N TYR A 34 -13.17 7.63 -11.27
CA TYR A 34 -11.97 8.40 -10.92
C TYR A 34 -12.05 9.11 -9.55
N PHE A 35 -13.20 9.08 -8.86
CA PHE A 35 -13.39 9.86 -7.64
C PHE A 35 -12.89 9.12 -6.39
N PHE A 36 -11.80 9.63 -5.79
CA PHE A 36 -11.19 9.16 -4.53
C PHE A 36 -10.60 7.73 -4.61
N TRP A 37 -9.70 7.50 -5.57
CA TRP A 37 -9.04 6.20 -5.82
C TRP A 37 -8.17 5.68 -4.65
N GLU A 38 -7.65 6.60 -3.82
CA GLU A 38 -6.88 6.28 -2.60
C GLU A 38 -7.74 5.79 -1.43
N SER A 39 -9.07 5.71 -1.58
CA SER A 39 -9.96 5.30 -0.50
C SER A 39 -9.61 3.91 0.06
N LYS A 40 -9.07 3.00 -0.77
CA LYS A 40 -8.63 1.67 -0.35
C LYS A 40 -7.47 1.78 0.65
N SER A 41 -6.45 2.56 0.31
CA SER A 41 -5.27 2.82 1.15
C SER A 41 -5.67 3.45 2.49
N VAL A 42 -6.47 4.53 2.43
CA VAL A 42 -6.98 5.23 3.62
C VAL A 42 -7.86 4.30 4.47
N GLY A 43 -8.71 3.50 3.82
CA GLY A 43 -9.59 2.54 4.48
C GLY A 43 -8.83 1.48 5.27
N TRP A 44 -7.73 0.94 4.72
CA TRP A 44 -6.86 0.00 5.44
C TRP A 44 -6.21 0.63 6.67
N VAL A 45 -5.71 1.87 6.56
CA VAL A 45 -5.12 2.60 7.69
C VAL A 45 -6.14 2.79 8.81
N LEU A 46 -7.35 3.26 8.48
CA LEU A 46 -8.43 3.40 9.45
C LEU A 46 -8.84 2.06 10.07
N LEU A 47 -8.88 0.98 9.27
CA LEU A 47 -9.20 -0.35 9.75
C LEU A 47 -8.15 -0.84 10.76
N PHE A 48 -6.86 -0.64 10.51
CA PHE A 48 -5.80 -0.97 11.48
C PHE A 48 -5.92 -0.16 12.78
N PHE A 49 -6.19 1.15 12.70
CA PHE A 49 -6.44 1.96 13.89
C PHE A 49 -7.69 1.49 14.66
N GLY A 50 -8.75 1.14 13.94
CA GLY A 50 -9.96 0.53 14.52
C GLY A 50 -9.67 -0.79 15.22
N LEU A 51 -8.84 -1.66 14.63
CA LEU A 51 -8.42 -2.93 15.22
C LEU A 51 -7.56 -2.73 16.48
N ILE A 52 -6.63 -1.78 16.47
CA ILE A 52 -5.87 -1.41 17.67
C ILE A 52 -6.83 -0.94 18.77
N GLY A 53 -7.77 -0.04 18.44
CA GLY A 53 -8.79 0.42 19.39
C GLY A 53 -9.65 -0.73 19.94
N PHE A 54 -10.01 -1.69 19.09
CA PHE A 54 -10.75 -2.90 19.48
C PHE A 54 -9.94 -3.75 20.47
N LEU A 55 -8.67 -4.02 20.18
CA LEU A 55 -7.79 -4.80 21.05
C LEU A 55 -7.54 -4.09 22.38
N LEU A 56 -7.33 -2.77 22.36
CA LEU A 56 -7.18 -1.97 23.58
C LEU A 56 -8.43 -2.04 24.47
N ASN A 57 -9.62 -1.97 23.89
CA ASN A 57 -10.86 -2.13 24.65
C ASN A 57 -10.98 -3.55 25.23
N ARG A 58 -10.59 -4.57 24.47
CA ARG A 58 -10.59 -5.96 24.94
C ARG A 58 -9.58 -6.19 26.07
N ILE A 59 -8.42 -5.53 26.04
CA ILE A 59 -7.47 -5.51 27.15
C ILE A 59 -8.12 -4.91 28.38
N LYS A 60 -8.77 -3.74 28.26
CA LYS A 60 -9.45 -3.08 29.38
C LYS A 60 -10.47 -4.01 30.07
N ILE A 61 -11.34 -4.65 29.28
CA ILE A 61 -12.36 -5.59 29.80
C ILE A 61 -11.70 -6.76 30.51
N LYS A 62 -10.74 -7.43 29.88
CA LYS A 62 -10.06 -8.59 30.46
C LYS A 62 -9.26 -8.25 31.71
N THR A 63 -8.65 -7.08 31.76
CA THR A 63 -7.95 -6.60 32.96
C THR A 63 -8.92 -6.43 34.13
N THR A 64 -10.12 -5.89 33.89
CA THR A 64 -11.18 -5.83 34.93
C THR A 64 -11.65 -7.23 35.37
N GLU A 65 -11.65 -8.20 34.46
CA GLU A 65 -12.01 -9.60 34.73
C GLU A 65 -10.84 -10.46 35.28
N ASN A 66 -9.68 -9.88 35.60
CA ASN A 66 -8.45 -10.60 35.98
C ASN A 66 -8.02 -11.72 35.00
N ARG A 67 -8.33 -11.54 33.71
CA ARG A 67 -7.97 -12.48 32.63
C ARG A 67 -6.66 -12.07 31.95
N LYS A 68 -5.95 -13.07 31.40
CA LYS A 68 -4.71 -12.83 30.64
C LYS A 68 -4.97 -12.03 29.37
N THR A 69 -4.13 -11.02 29.13
CA THR A 69 -4.21 -10.07 28.00
C THR A 69 -3.05 -10.19 27.00
N LEU A 70 -2.27 -11.28 27.10
CA LEU A 70 -1.05 -11.49 26.33
C LEU A 70 -1.30 -11.48 24.82
N PHE A 71 -2.34 -12.18 24.35
CA PHE A 71 -2.65 -12.29 22.93
C PHE A 71 -3.05 -10.94 22.30
N GLU A 72 -3.74 -10.09 23.04
CA GLU A 72 -4.13 -8.75 22.57
C GLU A 72 -2.92 -7.84 22.45
N LYS A 73 -1.98 -7.91 23.40
CA LYS A 73 -0.73 -7.16 23.33
C LYS A 73 0.13 -7.60 22.15
N ILE A 74 0.25 -8.91 21.92
CA ILE A 74 0.93 -9.46 20.74
C ILE A 74 0.24 -8.98 19.45
N GLY A 75 -1.08 -9.03 19.40
CA GLY A 75 -1.86 -8.56 18.24
C GLY A 75 -1.63 -7.07 17.94
N ILE A 76 -1.62 -6.21 18.96
CA ILE A 76 -1.31 -4.78 18.79
C ILE A 76 0.13 -4.61 18.29
N GLY A 77 1.09 -5.30 18.90
CA GLY A 77 2.49 -5.25 18.49
C GLY A 77 2.68 -5.65 17.02
N PHE A 78 1.98 -6.70 16.59
CA PHE A 78 2.01 -7.17 15.20
C PHE A 78 1.38 -6.15 14.22
N ILE A 79 0.23 -5.55 14.57
CA ILE A 79 -0.39 -4.50 13.72
C ILE A 79 0.52 -3.28 13.59
N ILE A 80 1.11 -2.82 14.71
CA ILE A 80 2.04 -1.69 14.70
C ILE A 80 3.26 -2.02 13.85
N PHE A 81 3.81 -3.23 13.97
CA PHE A 81 4.92 -3.67 13.13
C PHE A 81 4.59 -3.60 11.64
N ILE A 82 3.42 -4.09 11.21
CA ILE A 82 2.96 -3.99 9.82
C ILE A 82 2.86 -2.53 9.37
N LEU A 83 2.26 -1.66 10.17
CA LEU A 83 2.12 -0.23 9.84
C LEU A 83 3.49 0.45 9.69
N VAL A 84 4.45 0.14 10.56
CA VAL A 84 5.81 0.67 10.50
C VAL A 84 6.52 0.18 9.23
N VAL A 85 6.50 -1.12 8.95
CA VAL A 85 7.12 -1.69 7.74
C VAL A 85 6.52 -1.06 6.48
N ASN A 86 5.19 -0.98 6.39
CA ASN A 86 4.51 -0.36 5.25
C ASN A 86 4.86 1.12 5.11
N THR A 87 4.96 1.86 6.22
CA THR A 87 5.35 3.29 6.19
C THR A 87 6.78 3.44 5.68
N ILE A 88 7.72 2.62 6.17
CA ILE A 88 9.11 2.64 5.71
C ILE A 88 9.18 2.34 4.21
N LEU A 89 8.51 1.28 3.74
CA LEU A 89 8.50 0.93 2.31
C LEU A 89 7.90 2.04 1.45
N SER A 90 6.78 2.63 1.87
CA SER A 90 6.11 3.73 1.14
C SER A 90 6.98 4.97 1.03
N VAL A 91 7.84 5.21 2.03
CA VAL A 91 8.80 6.32 2.01
C VAL A 91 10.04 5.98 1.19
N VAL A 92 10.58 4.76 1.32
CA VAL A 92 11.88 4.39 0.71
C VAL A 92 11.74 4.09 -0.79
N ILE A 93 10.69 3.39 -1.22
CA ILE A 93 10.50 2.99 -2.63
C ILE A 93 10.58 4.17 -3.61
N PRO A 94 9.91 5.33 -3.37
CA PRO A 94 9.99 6.49 -4.25
C PRO A 94 11.40 7.07 -4.48
N PHE A 95 12.33 6.83 -3.55
CA PHE A 95 13.71 7.35 -3.63
C PHE A 95 14.68 6.36 -4.28
N THR A 96 14.20 5.24 -4.82
CA THR A 96 15.05 4.23 -5.44
C THR A 96 15.24 4.51 -6.94
N ASP A 97 16.43 4.19 -7.46
CA ASP A 97 16.72 4.34 -8.90
C ASP A 97 15.77 3.51 -9.77
N ALA A 98 15.37 2.33 -9.29
CA ALA A 98 14.41 1.47 -9.96
C ALA A 98 13.04 2.15 -10.12
N TYR A 99 12.57 2.87 -9.08
CA TYR A 99 11.33 3.64 -9.14
C TYR A 99 11.43 4.82 -10.11
N LEU A 100 12.55 5.55 -10.11
CA LEU A 100 12.77 6.66 -11.03
C LEU A 100 12.81 6.19 -12.49
N ALA A 101 13.46 5.04 -12.76
CA ALA A 101 13.49 4.43 -14.08
C ALA A 101 12.07 4.02 -14.54
N ALA A 102 11.32 3.34 -13.67
CA ALA A 102 9.93 2.96 -13.93
C ALA A 102 9.05 4.18 -14.23
N LYS A 103 9.13 5.22 -13.40
CA LYS A 103 8.37 6.47 -13.58
C LYS A 103 8.69 7.15 -14.90
N THR A 104 9.98 7.26 -15.23
CA THR A 104 10.44 7.88 -16.48
C THR A 104 9.96 7.11 -17.69
N TYR A 105 9.99 5.79 -17.63
CA TYR A 105 9.49 4.94 -18.70
C TYR A 105 7.98 5.14 -18.93
N LEU A 106 7.19 5.11 -17.85
CA LEU A 106 5.74 5.28 -17.96
C LEU A 106 5.31 6.63 -18.53
N ILE A 107 5.99 7.72 -18.15
CA ILE A 107 5.67 9.06 -18.66
C ILE A 107 5.84 9.14 -20.18
N ASN A 108 6.76 8.36 -20.75
CA ASN A 108 7.08 8.37 -22.17
C ASN A 108 6.41 7.23 -22.95
N ASP A 109 5.55 6.42 -22.31
CA ASP A 109 4.88 5.30 -22.97
C ASP A 109 3.62 5.78 -23.73
N ALA A 110 3.71 5.73 -25.07
CA ALA A 110 2.64 6.21 -25.95
C ALA A 110 1.33 5.39 -25.82
N ASN A 111 1.41 4.11 -25.44
CA ASN A 111 0.22 3.28 -25.25
C ASN A 111 -0.55 3.74 -24.01
N LEU A 112 0.16 4.01 -22.92
CA LEU A 112 -0.41 4.54 -21.69
C LEU A 112 -0.91 5.97 -21.85
N GLU A 113 -0.23 6.82 -22.61
CA GLU A 113 -0.72 8.17 -22.91
C GLU A 113 -2.05 8.12 -23.71
N THR A 114 -2.15 7.19 -24.66
CA THR A 114 -3.39 6.99 -25.42
C THR A 114 -4.54 6.54 -24.51
N GLU A 115 -4.23 5.61 -23.60
CA GLU A 115 -5.19 5.00 -22.67
C GLU A 115 -5.63 5.95 -21.53
N LEU A 116 -4.69 6.60 -20.87
CA LEU A 116 -4.89 7.40 -19.65
C LEU A 116 -5.00 8.90 -19.92
N GLY A 117 -4.57 9.38 -21.09
CA GLY A 117 -4.31 10.81 -21.35
C GLY A 117 -2.92 11.21 -20.86
N ASN A 118 -2.67 12.51 -20.73
CA ASN A 118 -1.39 12.96 -20.16
C ASN A 118 -1.28 12.49 -18.72
N ILE A 119 -0.16 11.87 -18.38
CA ILE A 119 0.10 11.41 -17.02
C ILE A 119 0.42 12.64 -16.16
N THR A 120 -0.46 12.93 -15.20
CA THR A 120 -0.35 14.10 -14.31
C THR A 120 0.27 13.75 -12.99
N GLU A 121 -0.02 12.56 -12.46
CA GLU A 121 0.36 12.16 -11.11
C GLU A 121 0.57 10.63 -10.99
N PHE A 122 1.22 10.23 -9.90
CA PHE A 122 1.37 8.85 -9.48
C PHE A 122 0.78 8.71 -8.08
N GLY A 123 0.15 7.57 -7.80
CA GLY A 123 -0.46 7.24 -6.51
C GLY A 123 0.51 7.38 -5.35
N LEU A 124 -0.03 7.67 -4.17
CA LEU A 124 0.76 8.06 -3.00
C LEU A 124 1.57 6.91 -2.40
N ILE A 125 1.10 5.67 -2.59
CA ILE A 125 1.67 4.49 -1.96
C ILE A 125 2.12 3.51 -3.05
N PRO A 126 3.35 3.65 -3.57
CA PRO A 126 3.93 2.60 -4.36
C PRO A 126 4.21 1.39 -3.48
N THR A 127 3.95 0.21 -4.00
CA THR A 127 4.27 -1.05 -3.32
C THR A 127 5.15 -1.88 -4.24
N GLY A 128 5.82 -2.90 -3.68
CA GLY A 128 6.74 -3.68 -4.48
C GLY A 128 7.88 -4.25 -3.67
N GLY A 129 8.82 -4.85 -4.38
CA GLY A 129 10.05 -5.38 -3.84
C GLY A 129 11.21 -4.98 -4.74
N ILE A 130 12.34 -4.66 -4.12
CA ILE A 130 13.59 -4.39 -4.82
C ILE A 130 14.63 -5.35 -4.26
N GLN A 131 15.21 -6.15 -5.14
CA GLN A 131 16.32 -7.03 -4.84
C GLN A 131 17.57 -6.47 -5.54
N LYS A 132 18.64 -6.29 -4.75
CA LYS A 132 19.93 -5.84 -5.26
C LYS A 132 21.02 -6.74 -4.70
N THR A 133 21.86 -7.24 -5.59
CA THR A 133 23.00 -8.11 -5.29
C THR A 133 24.26 -7.41 -5.76
N ILE A 134 25.28 -7.42 -4.91
CA ILE A 134 26.60 -6.86 -5.21
C ILE A 134 27.59 -8.00 -5.06
N ASP A 135 28.30 -8.32 -6.14
CA ASP A 135 29.38 -9.30 -6.13
C ASP A 135 30.61 -8.76 -6.88
N SER A 136 31.62 -9.63 -7.07
CA SER A 136 32.86 -9.27 -7.76
C SER A 136 32.68 -8.88 -9.23
N ASN A 137 31.53 -9.22 -9.83
CA ASN A 137 31.21 -8.94 -11.23
C ASN A 137 30.36 -7.66 -11.39
N GLY A 138 30.01 -7.01 -10.28
CA GLY A 138 29.29 -5.72 -10.27
C GLY A 138 28.00 -5.77 -9.48
N GLU A 139 27.13 -4.80 -9.77
CA GLU A 139 25.83 -4.64 -9.11
C GLU A 139 24.71 -5.01 -10.08
N TYR A 140 23.87 -5.96 -9.69
CA TYR A 140 22.68 -6.37 -10.44
C TYR A 140 21.50 -6.52 -9.51
N GLY A 141 20.30 -6.55 -10.07
CA GLY A 141 19.09 -6.60 -9.28
C GLY A 141 17.83 -6.60 -10.13
N SER A 142 16.72 -6.85 -9.46
CA SER A 142 15.39 -6.79 -10.04
C SER A 142 14.45 -6.08 -9.07
N ALA A 143 13.45 -5.41 -9.62
CA ALA A 143 12.44 -4.72 -8.86
C ALA A 143 11.08 -4.97 -9.50
N THR A 144 10.10 -5.30 -8.67
CA THR A 144 8.69 -5.28 -9.05
C THR A 144 8.05 -4.12 -8.35
N ILE A 145 7.47 -3.18 -9.09
CA ILE A 145 6.90 -1.96 -8.56
C ILE A 145 5.45 -1.85 -9.02
N ASN A 146 4.53 -1.82 -8.07
CA ASN A 146 3.11 -1.57 -8.30
C ASN A 146 2.82 -0.09 -8.04
N LEU A 147 2.21 0.56 -9.03
CA LEU A 147 1.99 1.98 -9.09
C LEU A 147 0.53 2.24 -9.50
N THR A 148 -0.11 3.25 -8.94
CA THR A 148 -1.30 3.83 -9.58
C THR A 148 -0.83 4.97 -10.48
N VAL A 149 -1.04 4.86 -11.78
CA VAL A 149 -0.74 5.93 -12.74
C VAL A 149 -2.01 6.72 -13.00
N ILE A 150 -1.91 8.04 -12.90
CA ILE A 150 -3.05 8.95 -12.96
C ILE A 150 -2.88 9.83 -14.19
N GLY A 151 -3.79 9.67 -15.15
CA GLY A 151 -3.87 10.52 -16.33
C GLY A 151 -5.16 11.33 -16.38
N ASP A 152 -5.21 12.30 -17.30
CA ASP A 152 -6.35 13.21 -17.48
C ASP A 152 -7.71 12.51 -17.67
N LYS A 153 -7.72 11.30 -18.24
CA LYS A 153 -8.95 10.56 -18.56
C LYS A 153 -9.33 9.56 -17.47
N LYS A 154 -8.35 8.82 -16.95
CA LYS A 154 -8.55 7.74 -15.97
C LYS A 154 -7.26 7.41 -15.23
N PHE A 155 -7.38 6.63 -14.16
CA PHE A 155 -6.24 6.03 -13.48
C PHE A 155 -6.14 4.53 -13.81
N LYS A 156 -4.94 3.96 -13.65
CA LYS A 156 -4.69 2.54 -13.81
C LYS A 156 -3.65 2.07 -12.79
N ASP A 157 -3.93 0.94 -12.15
CA ASP A 157 -2.94 0.25 -11.34
C ASP A 157 -2.05 -0.58 -12.28
N ILE A 158 -0.75 -0.35 -12.26
CA ILE A 158 0.25 -0.94 -13.16
C ILE A 158 1.32 -1.64 -12.32
N THR A 159 1.71 -2.85 -12.73
CA THR A 159 2.87 -3.55 -12.18
C THR A 159 4.02 -3.47 -13.18
N ILE A 160 5.18 -2.99 -12.74
CA ILE A 160 6.36 -2.83 -13.60
C ILE A 160 7.49 -3.68 -13.07
N TYR A 161 8.11 -4.42 -13.98
CA TYR A 161 9.33 -5.14 -13.72
C TYR A 161 10.54 -4.37 -14.27
N VAL A 162 11.50 -4.08 -13.40
CA VAL A 162 12.71 -3.33 -13.71
C VAL A 162 13.92 -4.18 -13.35
N VAL A 163 14.90 -4.26 -14.23
CA VAL A 163 16.12 -5.06 -14.03
C VAL A 163 17.36 -4.21 -14.23
N LYS A 164 18.37 -4.49 -13.40
CA LYS A 164 19.73 -4.00 -13.53
C LYS A 164 20.65 -5.18 -13.76
N ASN A 165 21.36 -5.18 -14.89
CA ASN A 165 22.26 -6.26 -15.28
C ASN A 165 23.71 -5.93 -14.89
N ALA A 166 24.54 -6.92 -14.57
CA ALA A 166 25.94 -6.68 -14.18
C ALA A 166 26.74 -5.90 -15.27
N ASN A 167 26.38 -6.11 -16.54
CA ASN A 167 27.02 -5.44 -17.69
C ASN A 167 26.44 -4.04 -17.99
N ASN A 168 25.34 -3.64 -17.36
CA ASN A 168 24.70 -2.34 -17.57
C ASN A 168 24.30 -1.72 -16.23
N PRO A 169 24.96 -0.62 -15.80
CA PRO A 169 24.73 -0.03 -14.50
C PRO A 169 23.35 0.63 -14.33
N GLU A 170 22.60 0.83 -15.42
CA GLU A 170 21.29 1.49 -15.42
C GLU A 170 20.14 0.48 -15.23
N TRP A 171 19.15 0.87 -14.45
CA TRP A 171 17.89 0.15 -14.33
C TRP A 171 17.05 0.31 -15.60
N LYS A 172 16.53 -0.78 -16.14
CA LYS A 172 15.69 -0.78 -17.33
C LYS A 172 14.40 -1.54 -17.10
N VAL A 173 13.30 -1.02 -17.65
CA VAL A 173 12.01 -1.72 -17.64
C VAL A 173 12.09 -2.90 -18.61
N GLU A 174 11.71 -4.06 -18.13
CA GLU A 174 11.65 -5.30 -18.91
C GLU A 174 10.20 -5.70 -19.22
N GLU A 175 9.27 -5.45 -18.29
CA GLU A 175 7.86 -5.82 -18.47
C GLU A 175 6.91 -4.84 -17.76
N ILE A 176 5.71 -4.67 -18.33
CA ILE A 176 4.58 -3.97 -17.73
C ILE A 176 3.33 -4.88 -17.76
N GLU A 177 2.64 -5.01 -16.64
CA GLU A 177 1.30 -5.60 -16.50
C GLU A 177 0.24 -4.56 -16.11
#